data_AF-A0A127F8G9-F1
#
_entry.id   AF-A0A127F8G9-F1
#
_cell.length_a   1.000
_cell.length_b   1.000
_cell.length_c   1.000
_cell.angle_alpha   90.00
_cell.angle_beta   90.00
_cell.angle_gamma   90.00
#
_symmetry.space_group_name_H-M   'P 1'
#
loop_
_entity.id
_entity.type
_entity.pdbx_description
1 polymer ?
#
loop_
_entity_poly.entity_id
_entity_poly.type
_entity_poly.pdbx_seq_one_letter_code
_entity_poly.pdbx_strand_id
1 'polypeptide(L)'
;MRDRDCLHRFLFEHYPIRGHIVHLDASWRALLEHREYPAAVRDALGEAVAASVLLAATLKFDGTLSLQLQGRGPMHLLLAQCSGRLGVRALARHAHDLSDAAGEDSVGEGEAASASEMPVGAAARILDNAFSGTGPEPWAKRRNLAVLAGDGTLTVTLETDDAGQGVQRYQGVVPLTGRCLADCLQGYFENSEQLPTRLWLHATQAGAAGLLLQRVGQDAATAPFGAIRRSADLDPLEIEDAWRRAQLLGDTLKPEELHDLSSRELLRRLFAEDDLRLFEPSPVFFRCRCSHDRVAGMLRALGAEEVRSVLAEQGQVEVCCDFCNRAYRFDAVDVERLFAAGPSPAGGETLH
;
A
#
# COMPACT_ATOMS: atom_id res chain seq x y z
N MET A 1 10.83 -22.76 6.92
CA MET A 1 10.83 -22.37 5.49
C MET A 1 10.10 -21.06 5.41
N ARG A 2 10.69 -20.05 4.78
CA ARG A 2 10.17 -18.69 4.77
C ARG A 2 8.94 -18.58 3.88
N ASP A 3 7.92 -17.87 4.35
CA ASP A 3 6.70 -17.60 3.60
C ASP A 3 6.99 -16.62 2.45
N ARG A 4 6.36 -16.85 1.29
CA ARG A 4 6.58 -16.04 0.08
C ARG A 4 5.27 -15.77 -0.63
N ASP A 5 5.07 -14.50 -0.99
CA ASP A 5 3.93 -14.04 -1.78
C ASP A 5 2.60 -14.56 -1.28
N CYS A 6 2.39 -14.43 0.04
CA CYS A 6 1.21 -14.95 0.69
C CYS A 6 0.76 -14.07 1.85
N LEU A 7 -0.52 -14.16 2.12
CA LEU A 7 -1.22 -13.55 3.24
C LEU A 7 -1.72 -14.65 4.17
N HIS A 8 -1.22 -14.65 5.40
CA HIS A 8 -1.76 -15.45 6.49
C HIS A 8 -2.74 -14.62 7.31
N ARG A 9 -3.85 -15.24 7.70
CA ARG A 9 -4.80 -14.67 8.66
C ARG A 9 -4.71 -15.46 9.94
N PHE A 10 -4.93 -14.80 11.07
CA PHE A 10 -5.01 -15.45 12.36
C PHE A 10 -6.00 -14.74 13.29
N LEU A 11 -6.49 -15.47 14.28
CA LEU A 11 -7.42 -14.97 15.29
C LEU A 11 -6.94 -15.39 16.68
N PHE A 12 -7.14 -14.52 17.66
CA PHE A 12 -7.03 -14.87 19.07
C PHE A 12 -8.31 -15.61 19.46
N GLU A 13 -8.21 -16.86 19.93
CA GLU A 13 -9.40 -17.67 20.25
C GLU A 13 -10.16 -17.15 21.47
N HIS A 14 -9.48 -16.38 22.34
CA HIS A 14 -10.02 -15.89 23.61
C HIS A 14 -10.29 -14.39 23.64
N TYR A 15 -9.89 -13.63 22.63
CA TYR A 15 -10.02 -12.18 22.62
C TYR A 15 -10.54 -11.71 21.27
N PRO A 16 -11.31 -10.60 21.20
CA PRO A 16 -11.87 -10.07 19.96
C PRO A 16 -10.81 -9.37 19.10
N ILE A 17 -9.71 -10.07 18.80
CA ILE A 17 -8.55 -9.56 18.07
C ILE A 17 -8.31 -10.47 16.87
N ARG A 18 -8.23 -9.86 15.69
CA ARG A 18 -7.75 -10.51 14.48
C ARG A 18 -6.41 -9.96 14.06
N GLY A 19 -5.67 -10.76 13.34
CA GLY A 19 -4.46 -10.29 12.70
C GLY A 19 -4.20 -10.90 11.35
N HIS A 20 -3.40 -10.19 10.57
CA HIS A 20 -2.96 -10.60 9.24
C HIS A 20 -1.45 -10.42 9.14
N ILE A 21 -0.77 -11.36 8.48
CA ILE A 21 0.65 -11.26 8.13
C ILE A 21 0.77 -11.41 6.63
N VAL A 22 1.48 -10.49 5.98
CA VAL A 22 1.78 -10.57 4.55
C VAL A 22 3.28 -10.65 4.33
N HIS A 23 3.70 -11.50 3.40
CA HIS A 23 5.05 -11.54 2.85
C HIS A 23 4.97 -11.42 1.34
N LEU A 24 5.68 -10.44 0.77
CA LEU A 24 5.77 -10.16 -0.66
C LEU A 24 7.22 -10.32 -1.09
N ASP A 25 7.46 -11.22 -2.05
CA ASP A 25 8.78 -11.55 -2.57
C ASP A 25 8.80 -11.35 -4.09
N ALA A 26 8.42 -12.37 -4.87
CA ALA A 26 8.40 -12.29 -6.33
C ALA A 26 7.40 -11.24 -6.83
N SER A 27 6.26 -11.07 -6.16
CA SER A 27 5.27 -10.03 -6.49
C SER A 27 5.83 -8.62 -6.32
N TRP A 28 6.72 -8.42 -5.35
CA TRP A 28 7.42 -7.16 -5.12
C TRP A 28 8.54 -6.94 -6.13
N ARG A 29 9.34 -7.97 -6.43
CA ARG A 29 10.37 -7.88 -7.48
C ARG A 29 9.75 -7.56 -8.84
N ALA A 30 8.62 -8.18 -9.18
CA ALA A 30 7.89 -7.90 -10.42
C ALA A 30 7.39 -6.44 -10.50
N LEU A 31 7.04 -5.83 -9.36
CA LEU A 31 6.69 -4.41 -9.29
C LEU A 31 7.89 -3.49 -9.57
N LEU A 32 9.10 -3.92 -9.22
CA LEU A 32 10.33 -3.14 -9.38
C LEU A 32 11.07 -3.41 -10.69
N GLU A 33 10.77 -4.51 -11.40
CA GLU A 33 11.54 -5.02 -12.56
C GLU A 33 11.77 -4.00 -13.70
N HIS A 34 10.97 -2.94 -13.76
CA HIS A 34 11.02 -1.93 -14.81
C HIS A 34 11.11 -0.49 -14.31
N ARG A 35 11.35 -0.27 -13.02
CA ARG A 35 11.48 1.07 -12.44
C ARG A 35 12.57 1.09 -11.37
N GLU A 36 13.50 2.01 -11.53
CA GLU A 36 14.48 2.31 -10.51
C GLU A 36 13.91 3.38 -9.57
N TYR A 37 13.77 3.02 -8.31
CA TYR A 37 13.33 3.93 -7.26
C TYR A 37 14.47 4.16 -6.27
N PRO A 38 14.73 5.42 -5.86
CA PRO A 38 15.56 5.70 -4.70
C PRO A 38 15.09 4.88 -3.50
N ALA A 39 16.02 4.43 -2.66
CA ALA A 39 15.72 3.49 -1.56
C ALA A 39 14.52 3.94 -0.71
N ALA A 40 14.48 5.22 -0.34
CA ALA A 40 13.40 5.77 0.46
C ALA A 40 12.01 5.70 -0.22
N VAL A 41 11.94 5.98 -1.54
CA VAL A 41 10.69 5.89 -2.33
C VAL A 41 10.28 4.44 -2.53
N ARG A 42 11.23 3.57 -2.89
CA ARG A 42 11.02 2.13 -3.07
C ARG A 42 10.41 1.53 -1.80
N ASP A 43 10.99 1.87 -0.67
CA ASP A 43 10.62 1.26 0.58
C ASP A 43 9.25 1.77 1.07
N ALA A 44 8.96 3.07 0.93
CA ALA A 44 7.62 3.62 1.19
C ALA A 44 6.55 2.98 0.28
N LEU A 45 6.89 2.74 -1.00
CA LEU A 45 6.01 2.05 -1.94
C LEU A 45 5.75 0.61 -1.49
N GLY A 46 6.78 -0.12 -1.05
CA GLY A 46 6.63 -1.50 -0.57
C GLY A 46 5.79 -1.60 0.70
N GLU A 47 5.96 -0.67 1.64
CA GLU A 47 5.11 -0.56 2.84
C GLU A 47 3.65 -0.30 2.45
N ALA A 48 3.40 0.55 1.46
CA ALA A 48 2.05 0.79 0.96
C ALA A 48 1.44 -0.43 0.26
N VAL A 49 2.22 -1.22 -0.48
CA VAL A 49 1.73 -2.47 -1.06
C VAL A 49 1.35 -3.45 0.04
N ALA A 50 2.22 -3.67 1.02
CA ALA A 50 1.95 -4.54 2.16
C ALA A 50 0.69 -4.09 2.92
N ALA A 51 0.58 -2.79 3.22
CA ALA A 51 -0.60 -2.22 3.85
C ALA A 51 -1.87 -2.46 3.02
N SER A 52 -1.84 -2.22 1.70
CA SER A 52 -3.01 -2.41 0.84
C SER A 52 -3.54 -3.85 0.88
N VAL A 53 -2.64 -4.85 0.97
CA VAL A 53 -3.01 -6.26 1.10
C VAL A 53 -3.60 -6.56 2.47
N LEU A 54 -2.96 -6.09 3.54
CA LEU A 54 -3.42 -6.29 4.92
C LEU A 54 -4.81 -5.69 5.15
N LEU A 55 -5.07 -4.51 4.57
CA LEU A 55 -6.36 -3.82 4.65
C LEU A 55 -7.42 -4.47 3.77
N ALA A 56 -7.09 -4.82 2.52
CA ALA A 56 -8.02 -5.54 1.64
C ALA A 56 -8.46 -6.87 2.27
N ALA A 57 -7.56 -7.54 2.99
CA ALA A 57 -7.87 -8.77 3.71
C ALA A 57 -8.92 -8.62 4.82
N THR A 58 -9.19 -7.41 5.30
CA THR A 58 -10.19 -7.14 6.35
C THR A 58 -11.63 -7.09 5.84
N LEU A 59 -11.80 -6.95 4.52
CA LEU A 59 -13.06 -6.65 3.85
C LEU A 59 -13.54 -7.86 3.01
N LYS A 60 -14.84 -8.14 3.02
CA LYS A 60 -15.48 -9.01 2.00
C LYS A 60 -15.97 -8.11 0.88
N PHE A 61 -15.23 -8.05 -0.22
CA PHE A 61 -15.65 -7.26 -1.38
C PHE A 61 -15.15 -7.90 -2.67
N ASP A 62 -15.91 -7.70 -3.74
CA ASP A 62 -15.41 -7.86 -5.10
C ASP A 62 -15.11 -6.45 -5.63
N GLY A 63 -13.85 -6.15 -5.92
CA GLY A 63 -13.44 -4.79 -6.22
C GLY A 63 -11.96 -4.49 -5.99
N THR A 64 -11.64 -3.21 -5.78
CA THR A 64 -10.26 -2.72 -5.56
C THR A 64 -10.18 -1.77 -4.36
N LEU A 65 -9.26 -2.06 -3.45
CA LEU A 65 -8.79 -1.12 -2.43
C LEU A 65 -7.57 -0.37 -2.97
N SER A 66 -7.56 0.95 -2.83
CA SER A 66 -6.47 1.82 -3.25
C SER A 66 -5.98 2.68 -2.08
N LEU A 67 -4.68 2.70 -1.86
CA LEU A 67 -3.98 3.65 -1.01
C LEU A 67 -3.27 4.65 -1.91
N GLN A 68 -3.69 5.90 -1.85
CA GLN A 68 -3.11 6.97 -2.66
C GLN A 68 -2.57 8.07 -1.75
N LEU A 69 -1.27 8.31 -1.84
CA LEU A 69 -0.62 9.42 -1.18
C LEU A 69 -0.33 10.50 -2.23
N GLN A 70 -0.75 11.73 -1.93
CA GLN A 70 -0.45 12.91 -2.72
C GLN A 70 0.26 13.92 -1.84
N GLY A 71 1.46 14.33 -2.24
CA GLY A 71 2.36 15.14 -1.46
C GLY A 71 2.92 16.32 -2.24
N ARG A 72 3.39 17.35 -1.52
CA ARG A 72 4.14 18.49 -2.06
C ARG A 72 5.66 18.34 -1.93
N GLY A 73 6.12 17.26 -1.33
CA GLY A 73 7.52 16.89 -1.21
C GLY A 73 8.06 16.22 -2.47
N PRO A 74 9.29 15.72 -2.42
CA PRO A 74 9.98 15.16 -3.57
C PRO A 74 9.34 13.85 -4.09
N MET A 75 8.58 13.13 -3.27
CA MET A 75 7.63 12.08 -3.69
C MET A 75 6.21 12.66 -3.73
N HIS A 76 5.76 13.09 -4.91
CA HIS A 76 4.48 13.79 -5.07
C HIS A 76 3.28 12.86 -5.27
N LEU A 77 3.50 11.62 -5.70
CA LEU A 77 2.45 10.62 -5.85
C LEU A 77 2.96 9.24 -5.45
N LEU A 78 2.17 8.53 -4.65
CA LEU A 78 2.29 7.09 -4.45
C LEU A 78 0.90 6.48 -4.56
N LEU A 79 0.78 5.38 -5.27
CA LEU A 79 -0.47 4.64 -5.43
C LEU A 79 -0.18 3.15 -5.27
N ALA A 80 -0.80 2.51 -4.29
CA ALA A 80 -0.80 1.06 -4.11
C ALA A 80 -2.23 0.54 -4.17
N GLN A 81 -2.47 -0.53 -4.91
CA GLN A 81 -3.79 -1.10 -5.11
C GLN A 81 -3.76 -2.60 -4.88
N CYS A 82 -4.80 -3.10 -4.21
CA CYS A 82 -5.05 -4.51 -4.00
C CYS A 82 -6.49 -4.84 -4.42
N SER A 83 -6.65 -5.83 -5.30
CA SER A 83 -7.97 -6.37 -5.65
C SER A 83 -8.50 -7.32 -4.57
N GLY A 84 -9.80 -7.60 -4.57
CA GLY A 84 -10.42 -8.61 -3.68
C GLY A 84 -9.83 -10.03 -3.84
N ARG A 85 -9.14 -10.31 -4.96
CA ARG A 85 -8.41 -11.57 -5.21
C ARG A 85 -6.92 -11.50 -4.88
N LEU A 86 -6.49 -10.50 -4.10
CA LEU A 86 -5.10 -10.28 -3.69
C LEU A 86 -4.11 -10.07 -4.85
N GLY A 87 -4.61 -9.65 -6.01
CA GLY A 87 -3.77 -9.12 -7.07
C GLY A 87 -3.34 -7.69 -6.74
N VAL A 88 -2.03 -7.44 -6.68
CA VAL A 88 -1.45 -6.13 -6.31
C VAL A 88 -0.84 -5.41 -7.50
N ARG A 89 -0.89 -4.08 -7.46
CA ARG A 89 -0.10 -3.21 -8.33
C ARG A 89 0.18 -1.88 -7.64
N ALA A 90 1.30 -1.26 -7.95
CA ALA A 90 1.65 0.02 -7.35
C ALA A 90 2.56 0.84 -8.27
N LEU A 91 2.61 2.15 -8.04
CA LEU A 91 3.58 3.06 -8.63
C LEU A 91 3.84 4.22 -7.67
N ALA A 92 5.03 4.79 -7.77
CA ALA A 92 5.35 6.10 -7.22
C ALA A 92 5.86 7.02 -8.32
N ARG A 93 5.61 8.32 -8.16
CA ARG A 93 6.25 9.40 -8.93
C ARG A 93 7.01 10.29 -7.98
N HIS A 94 8.22 10.64 -8.38
CA HIS A 94 9.16 11.40 -7.57
C HIS A 94 9.94 12.37 -8.45
N ALA A 95 10.52 13.41 -7.84
CA ALA A 95 11.44 14.31 -8.50
C ALA A 95 12.75 13.58 -8.87
N HIS A 96 13.35 13.94 -10.00
CA HIS A 96 14.56 13.27 -10.51
C HIS A 96 15.77 13.41 -9.57
N ASP A 97 15.86 14.48 -8.79
CA ASP A 97 17.04 14.81 -7.96
C ASP A 97 17.14 14.04 -6.62
N LEU A 98 16.23 13.08 -6.38
CA LEU A 98 16.23 12.25 -5.17
C LEU A 98 17.31 11.15 -5.16
N SER A 99 18.06 10.97 -6.26
CA SER A 99 19.09 9.93 -6.38
C SER A 99 20.28 10.14 -5.44
N ASP A 100 20.56 11.38 -5.03
CA ASP A 100 21.85 11.74 -4.43
C ASP A 100 21.81 11.93 -2.90
N ALA A 101 20.62 12.00 -2.30
CA ALA A 101 20.47 12.32 -0.87
C ALA A 101 20.31 11.09 0.05
N ALA A 102 20.32 9.88 -0.49
CA ALA A 102 20.03 8.65 0.27
C ALA A 102 21.22 7.67 0.36
N GLY A 103 22.43 8.12 0.00
CA GLY A 103 23.67 7.37 0.15
C GLY A 103 24.54 7.96 1.25
N GLU A 104 25.01 7.08 2.14
CA GLU A 104 26.09 7.26 3.12
C GLU A 104 25.65 7.63 4.55
N ASP A 105 25.67 6.58 5.39
CA ASP A 105 25.88 6.65 6.83
C ASP A 105 27.03 7.63 7.16
N SER A 106 26.75 8.73 7.85
CA SER A 106 27.81 9.46 8.55
C SER A 106 27.34 9.93 9.92
N VAL A 107 28.02 9.40 10.94
CA VAL A 107 27.88 9.74 12.35
C VAL A 107 28.60 11.08 12.59
N GLY A 108 27.87 12.11 13.04
CA GLY A 108 28.47 13.38 13.46
C GLY A 108 27.54 14.22 14.32
N GLU A 109 27.85 14.32 15.62
CA GLU A 109 27.18 15.20 16.59
C GLU A 109 27.49 16.68 16.29
N GLY A 110 26.47 17.55 16.28
CA GLY A 110 26.67 18.99 16.09
C GLY A 110 25.42 19.85 16.30
N GLU A 111 25.62 20.97 16.99
CA GLU A 111 24.69 21.89 17.66
C GLU A 111 23.73 22.70 16.77
N ALA A 112 22.63 23.16 17.38
CA ALA A 112 21.48 23.81 16.74
C ALA A 112 21.71 25.26 16.27
N ALA A 113 21.15 25.63 15.11
CA ALA A 113 20.99 27.02 14.68
C ALA A 113 19.57 27.27 14.11
N SER A 114 19.02 28.44 14.46
CA SER A 114 17.64 28.88 14.25
C SER A 114 17.26 29.18 12.80
N ALA A 115 16.01 28.88 12.45
CA ALA A 115 15.40 29.11 11.15
C ALA A 115 15.03 30.58 10.91
N SER A 116 15.67 31.21 9.92
CA SER A 116 15.06 32.24 9.08
C SER A 116 15.93 32.42 7.83
N GLU A 117 15.29 32.30 6.66
CA GLU A 117 15.85 32.49 5.30
C GLU A 117 16.84 31.41 4.81
N MET A 118 16.37 30.45 3.99
CA MET A 118 17.29 29.63 3.15
C MET A 118 16.70 29.25 1.77
N PRO A 119 17.57 29.12 0.74
CA PRO A 119 17.20 28.92 -0.67
C PRO A 119 17.07 27.44 -1.07
N VAL A 120 16.59 27.22 -2.29
CA VAL A 120 16.40 25.93 -2.98
C VAL A 120 17.75 25.19 -3.10
N GLY A 121 18.08 24.39 -2.09
CA GLY A 121 19.32 23.59 -2.04
C GLY A 121 19.55 22.79 -0.75
N ALA A 122 18.63 22.82 0.23
CA ALA A 122 18.85 22.26 1.57
C ALA A 122 18.24 20.87 1.83
N ALA A 123 17.61 20.21 0.85
CA ALA A 123 16.93 18.93 1.07
C ALA A 123 17.86 17.81 1.57
N ALA A 124 19.16 17.87 1.27
CA ALA A 124 20.14 16.88 1.70
C ALA A 124 20.60 17.02 3.17
N ARG A 125 20.37 18.16 3.84
CA ARG A 125 20.88 18.42 5.21
C ARG A 125 19.86 18.19 6.33
N ILE A 126 18.61 17.90 5.99
CA ILE A 126 17.51 17.75 6.97
C ILE A 126 17.41 16.31 7.51
N LEU A 127 18.14 15.34 6.95
CA LEU A 127 18.06 13.94 7.35
C LEU A 127 18.69 13.62 8.73
N ASP A 128 19.50 14.51 9.30
CA ASP A 128 20.26 14.21 10.53
C ASP A 128 19.63 14.70 11.86
N ASN A 129 18.54 15.47 11.83
CA ASN A 129 18.06 16.10 13.08
C ASN A 129 16.53 16.23 13.17
N ALA A 130 15.87 15.16 13.63
CA ALA A 130 14.49 15.23 14.11
C ALA A 130 14.22 14.17 15.20
N PHE A 131 14.60 14.48 16.45
CA PHE A 131 14.35 13.62 17.62
C PHE A 131 13.41 14.30 18.63
N SER A 132 12.25 13.68 18.91
CA SER A 132 11.74 13.36 20.26
C SER A 132 10.32 12.73 20.23
N GLY A 133 10.21 11.42 20.55
CA GLY A 133 8.99 10.68 21.03
C GLY A 133 7.82 10.47 20.03
N THR A 134 6.94 9.46 20.11
CA THR A 134 6.84 8.26 20.97
C THR A 134 6.54 7.03 20.12
N GLY A 135 7.29 5.98 20.42
CA GLY A 135 7.09 4.59 20.02
C GLY A 135 8.43 3.96 19.63
N PRO A 136 8.57 2.63 19.71
CA PRO A 136 9.89 1.99 19.73
C PRO A 136 10.81 2.46 18.61
N GLU A 137 12.04 2.83 18.99
CA GLU A 137 13.05 3.39 18.09
C GLU A 137 13.33 2.67 16.74
N PRO A 138 13.17 1.33 16.55
CA PRO A 138 13.57 0.69 15.29
C PRO A 138 12.73 1.07 14.06
N TRP A 139 11.47 1.49 14.24
CA TRP A 139 10.58 1.78 13.11
C TRP A 139 10.51 3.27 12.75
N ALA A 140 10.79 4.17 13.69
CA ALA A 140 10.76 5.62 13.45
C ALA A 140 12.06 6.13 12.81
N LYS A 141 13.20 5.50 13.12
CA LYS A 141 14.53 5.99 12.74
C LYS A 141 14.88 5.80 11.26
N ARG A 142 14.16 4.96 10.51
CA ARG A 142 14.62 4.53 9.18
C ARG A 142 14.08 5.38 8.02
N ARG A 143 12.88 5.98 8.13
CA ARG A 143 12.19 6.61 6.97
C ARG A 143 11.17 7.64 7.42
N ASN A 144 11.40 8.92 7.10
CA ASN A 144 10.45 9.98 7.42
C ASN A 144 9.55 10.27 6.22
N LEU A 145 8.34 9.70 6.23
CA LEU A 145 7.35 9.89 5.18
C LEU A 145 7.00 11.37 4.98
N ALA A 146 7.02 12.18 6.05
CA ALA A 146 6.79 13.62 5.97
C ALA A 146 7.90 14.35 5.19
N VAL A 147 9.15 13.86 5.23
CA VAL A 147 10.24 14.41 4.41
C VAL A 147 10.06 14.04 2.94
N LEU A 148 9.66 12.81 2.64
CA LEU A 148 9.45 12.34 1.27
C LEU A 148 8.22 12.97 0.62
N ALA A 149 7.10 12.99 1.34
CA ALA A 149 5.83 13.45 0.81
C ALA A 149 5.58 14.94 1.04
N GLY A 150 6.29 15.58 1.98
CA GLY A 150 5.95 16.92 2.46
C GLY A 150 4.52 16.97 3.01
N ASP A 151 3.94 18.16 3.00
CA ASP A 151 2.51 18.32 3.25
C ASP A 151 1.70 17.60 2.19
N GLY A 152 0.70 16.83 2.62
CA GLY A 152 -0.10 16.03 1.71
C GLY A 152 -1.22 15.27 2.38
N THR A 153 -1.89 14.42 1.61
CA THR A 153 -2.98 13.57 2.08
C THR A 153 -2.74 12.12 1.71
N LEU A 154 -3.22 11.23 2.58
CA LEU A 154 -3.42 9.82 2.30
C LEU A 154 -4.91 9.60 2.07
N THR A 155 -5.24 9.06 0.90
CA THR A 155 -6.58 8.70 0.48
C THR A 155 -6.70 7.18 0.45
N VAL A 156 -7.69 6.65 1.17
CA VAL A 156 -8.08 5.24 1.14
C VAL A 156 -9.37 5.16 0.33
N THR A 157 -9.33 4.49 -0.82
CA THR A 157 -10.50 4.31 -1.68
C THR A 157 -10.86 2.84 -1.75
N LEU A 158 -12.12 2.52 -1.46
CA LEU A 158 -12.71 1.21 -1.69
C LEU A 158 -13.71 1.32 -2.84
N GLU A 159 -13.40 0.66 -3.95
CA GLU A 159 -14.32 0.49 -5.07
C GLU A 159 -14.86 -0.94 -5.02
N THR A 160 -16.17 -1.10 -4.91
CA THR A 160 -16.85 -2.40 -4.94
C THR A 160 -17.74 -2.52 -6.19
N ASP A 161 -17.77 -3.72 -6.76
CA ASP A 161 -18.64 -4.10 -7.86
C ASP A 161 -19.78 -4.96 -7.29
N ASP A 162 -20.82 -4.30 -6.80
CA ASP A 162 -22.01 -4.99 -6.31
C ASP A 162 -22.87 -5.40 -7.52
N ALA A 163 -22.94 -6.72 -7.73
CA ALA A 163 -23.65 -7.37 -8.84
C ALA A 163 -25.11 -6.91 -8.95
N GLY A 164 -25.34 -5.80 -9.66
CA GLY A 164 -26.66 -5.24 -9.96
C GLY A 164 -26.89 -3.78 -9.56
N GLN A 165 -26.02 -3.13 -8.79
CA GLN A 165 -26.21 -1.72 -8.36
C GLN A 165 -25.13 -0.74 -8.86
N GLY A 166 -24.23 -1.21 -9.74
CA GLY A 166 -23.13 -0.41 -10.26
C GLY A 166 -21.96 -0.28 -9.27
N VAL A 167 -20.90 0.37 -9.72
CA VAL A 167 -19.67 0.54 -8.91
C VAL A 167 -19.92 1.50 -7.78
N GLN A 168 -19.84 1.02 -6.54
CA GLN A 168 -19.88 1.86 -5.34
C GLN A 168 -18.46 2.27 -4.97
N ARG A 169 -18.30 3.54 -4.58
CA ARG A 169 -17.00 4.09 -4.21
C ARG A 169 -17.09 4.78 -2.86
N TYR A 170 -16.37 4.21 -1.89
CA TYR A 170 -16.13 4.83 -0.60
C TYR A 170 -14.71 5.40 -0.58
N GLN A 171 -14.55 6.62 -0.05
CA GLN A 171 -13.26 7.29 -0.01
C GLN A 171 -13.07 8.01 1.34
N GLY A 172 -12.05 7.60 2.07
CA GLY A 172 -11.56 8.26 3.26
C GLY A 172 -10.29 9.06 2.96
N VAL A 173 -10.14 10.25 3.53
CA VAL A 173 -8.96 11.10 3.33
C VAL A 173 -8.45 11.55 4.69
N VAL A 174 -7.15 11.36 4.93
CA VAL A 174 -6.46 11.82 6.14
C VAL A 174 -5.23 12.64 5.78
N PRO A 175 -4.85 13.62 6.60
CA PRO A 175 -3.60 14.35 6.40
C PRO A 175 -2.40 13.44 6.66
N LEU A 176 -1.27 13.70 5.98
CA LEU A 176 0.01 13.02 6.23
C LEU A 176 0.70 13.59 7.46
N THR A 177 0.13 13.38 8.64
CA THR A 177 0.66 13.90 9.92
C THR A 177 1.58 12.92 10.64
N GLY A 178 1.62 11.66 10.21
CA GLY A 178 2.48 10.62 10.79
C GLY A 178 3.91 10.62 10.23
N ARG A 179 4.84 10.04 10.99
CA ARG A 179 6.25 9.88 10.54
C ARG A 179 6.39 8.76 9.52
N CYS A 180 5.53 7.74 9.61
CA CYS A 180 5.50 6.61 8.69
C CYS A 180 4.08 6.34 8.21
N LEU A 181 3.95 5.48 7.20
CA LEU A 181 2.65 5.15 6.62
C LEU A 181 1.74 4.43 7.63
N ALA A 182 2.32 3.61 8.51
CA ALA A 182 1.57 2.92 9.54
C ALA A 182 0.87 3.90 10.49
N ASP A 183 1.54 4.97 10.93
CA ASP A 183 0.96 6.00 11.80
C ASP A 183 -0.23 6.70 11.11
N CYS A 184 -0.08 7.09 9.84
CA CYS A 184 -1.15 7.72 9.06
C CYS A 184 -2.37 6.81 8.92
N LEU A 185 -2.15 5.52 8.64
CA LEU A 185 -3.24 4.53 8.52
C LEU A 185 -3.90 4.24 9.87
N GLN A 186 -3.13 4.19 10.97
CA GLN A 186 -3.69 4.05 12.32
C GLN A 186 -4.62 5.23 12.64
N GLY A 187 -4.18 6.46 12.37
CA GLY A 187 -5.01 7.66 12.51
C GLY A 187 -6.27 7.63 11.65
N TYR A 188 -6.22 7.04 10.45
CA TYR A 188 -7.42 6.81 9.63
C TYR A 188 -8.42 5.88 10.30
N PHE A 189 -7.99 4.70 10.76
CA PHE A 189 -8.89 3.72 11.37
C PHE A 189 -9.46 4.17 12.72
N GLU A 190 -8.67 4.89 13.51
CA GLU A 190 -9.12 5.46 14.78
C GLU A 190 -10.23 6.51 14.58
N ASN A 191 -10.08 7.39 13.59
CA ASN A 191 -10.99 8.52 13.39
C ASN A 191 -12.19 8.19 12.49
N SER A 192 -12.02 7.37 11.45
CA SER A 192 -13.04 7.17 10.41
C SER A 192 -13.81 5.86 10.53
N GLU A 193 -13.19 4.80 11.04
CA GLU A 193 -13.77 3.45 11.07
C GLU A 193 -14.14 2.97 12.47
N GLN A 194 -13.68 3.65 13.53
CA GLN A 194 -13.85 3.27 14.94
C GLN A 194 -13.41 1.82 15.24
N LEU A 195 -12.45 1.33 14.47
CA LEU A 195 -11.88 -0.01 14.62
C LEU A 195 -10.41 0.14 15.05
N PRO A 196 -10.08 -0.06 16.34
CA PRO A 196 -8.70 -0.05 16.81
C PRO A 196 -7.85 -0.97 15.94
N THR A 197 -6.88 -0.39 15.25
CA THR A 197 -6.06 -1.07 14.24
C THR A 197 -4.60 -0.68 14.47
N ARG A 198 -3.70 -1.66 14.41
CA ARG A 198 -2.25 -1.46 14.47
C ARG A 198 -1.60 -2.15 13.30
N LEU A 199 -0.55 -1.50 12.80
CA LEU A 199 0.18 -1.90 11.60
C LEU A 199 1.67 -1.80 11.89
N TRP A 200 2.40 -2.84 11.51
CA TRP A 200 3.86 -2.84 11.40
C TRP A 200 4.19 -3.18 9.96
N LEU A 201 4.92 -2.29 9.29
CA LEU A 201 5.22 -2.39 7.86
C LEU A 201 6.72 -2.29 7.67
N HIS A 202 7.26 -3.14 6.80
CA HIS A 202 8.66 -3.09 6.45
C HIS A 202 8.87 -3.51 5.00
N ALA A 203 9.62 -2.70 4.25
CA ALA A 203 10.06 -3.06 2.91
C ALA A 203 11.54 -2.78 2.71
N THR A 204 12.14 -3.56 1.80
CA THR A 204 13.49 -3.39 1.28
C THR A 204 13.48 -3.72 -0.21
N GLN A 205 14.65 -3.69 -0.86
CA GLN A 205 14.79 -4.22 -2.21
C GLN A 205 14.51 -5.73 -2.29
N ALA A 206 14.70 -6.48 -1.21
CA ALA A 206 14.55 -7.93 -1.21
C ALA A 206 13.09 -8.39 -1.13
N GLY A 207 12.19 -7.57 -0.57
CA GLY A 207 10.78 -7.89 -0.36
C GLY A 207 10.07 -6.87 0.52
N ALA A 208 8.76 -7.02 0.66
CA ALA A 208 7.93 -6.23 1.56
C ALA A 208 7.12 -7.16 2.47
N ALA A 209 6.96 -6.78 3.73
CA ALA A 209 6.25 -7.56 4.73
C ALA A 209 5.46 -6.64 5.67
N GLY A 210 4.43 -7.21 6.29
CA GLY A 210 3.57 -6.44 7.18
C GLY A 210 2.80 -7.33 8.15
N LEU A 211 2.56 -6.79 9.35
CA LEU A 211 1.67 -7.35 10.37
C LEU A 211 0.57 -6.32 10.63
N LEU A 212 -0.68 -6.80 10.65
CA LEU A 212 -1.83 -6.03 11.12
C LEU A 212 -2.44 -6.74 12.32
N LEU A 213 -2.79 -5.98 13.34
CA LEU A 213 -3.71 -6.37 14.40
C LEU A 213 -4.92 -5.43 14.37
N GLN A 214 -6.10 -5.98 14.57
CA GLN A 214 -7.31 -5.18 14.61
C GLN A 214 -8.33 -5.78 15.58
N ARG A 215 -8.97 -4.90 16.35
CA ARG A 215 -10.09 -5.28 17.22
C ARG A 215 -11.32 -5.53 16.36
N VAL A 216 -11.99 -6.66 16.59
CA VAL A 216 -13.21 -7.04 15.89
C VAL A 216 -14.41 -6.59 16.73
N GLY A 217 -15.45 -6.06 16.09
CA GLY A 217 -16.71 -5.72 16.76
C GLY A 217 -17.46 -6.96 17.26
N GLN A 218 -18.47 -6.74 18.12
CA GLN A 218 -19.28 -7.82 18.72
C GLN A 218 -20.12 -8.60 17.69
N ASP A 219 -20.38 -8.04 16.50
CA ASP A 219 -20.99 -8.73 15.36
C ASP A 219 -20.00 -9.67 14.63
N ALA A 220 -19.11 -10.33 15.38
CA ALA A 220 -18.14 -11.31 14.88
C ALA A 220 -18.79 -12.52 14.17
N ALA A 221 -20.12 -12.66 14.23
CA ALA A 221 -20.89 -13.65 13.49
C ALA A 221 -20.85 -13.45 11.96
N THR A 222 -20.65 -12.22 11.46
CA THR A 222 -20.53 -11.93 10.01
C THR A 222 -19.09 -11.75 9.53
N ALA A 223 -18.12 -11.77 10.46
CA ALA A 223 -16.71 -11.64 10.15
C ALA A 223 -16.27 -12.71 9.13
N PRO A 224 -15.48 -12.34 8.09
CA PRO A 224 -15.15 -13.24 7.00
C PRO A 224 -14.47 -14.55 7.32
N PHE A 225 -13.90 -14.67 8.51
CA PHE A 225 -12.99 -15.76 8.85
C PHE A 225 -13.40 -16.50 10.13
N GLY A 226 -14.70 -16.46 10.46
CA GLY A 226 -15.31 -17.23 11.53
C GLY A 226 -15.47 -16.45 12.84
N ALA A 227 -16.43 -16.90 13.66
CA ALA A 227 -16.69 -16.31 14.97
C ALA A 227 -15.54 -16.59 15.96
N ILE A 228 -15.36 -15.68 16.91
CA ILE A 228 -14.42 -15.82 18.03
C ILE A 228 -15.16 -16.57 19.14
N ARG A 229 -14.61 -17.72 19.55
CA ARG A 229 -15.36 -18.71 20.34
C ARG A 229 -15.74 -18.23 21.74
N ARG A 230 -15.04 -17.26 22.32
CA ARG A 230 -15.27 -16.76 23.70
C ARG A 230 -15.53 -15.26 23.82
N SER A 231 -15.78 -14.52 22.74
CA SER A 231 -15.85 -13.05 22.84
C SER A 231 -17.14 -12.50 23.48
N ALA A 232 -18.19 -13.31 23.62
CA ALA A 232 -19.51 -12.83 24.02
C ALA A 232 -19.64 -12.48 25.52
N ASP A 233 -18.82 -13.09 26.38
CA ASP A 233 -18.95 -13.00 27.85
C ASP A 233 -17.79 -12.25 28.54
N LEU A 234 -16.86 -11.66 27.77
CA LEU A 234 -15.69 -10.97 28.31
C LEU A 234 -16.04 -9.57 28.82
N ASP A 235 -15.43 -9.17 29.94
CA ASP A 235 -15.51 -7.79 30.43
C ASP A 235 -14.82 -6.85 29.42
N PRO A 236 -15.42 -5.69 29.07
CA PRO A 236 -14.76 -4.64 28.31
C PRO A 236 -13.33 -4.31 28.78
N LEU A 237 -13.05 -4.38 30.08
CA LEU A 237 -11.71 -4.15 30.62
C LEU A 237 -10.72 -5.27 30.22
N GLU A 238 -11.15 -6.54 30.25
CA GLU A 238 -10.32 -7.66 29.80
C GLU A 238 -10.00 -7.58 28.31
N ILE A 239 -10.96 -7.12 27.50
CA ILE A 239 -10.77 -6.89 26.06
C ILE A 239 -9.73 -5.79 25.83
N GLU A 240 -9.81 -4.70 26.58
CA GLU A 240 -8.88 -3.58 26.48
C GLU A 240 -7.47 -3.97 26.93
N ASP A 241 -7.34 -4.71 28.03
CA ASP A 241 -6.06 -5.22 28.52
C ASP A 241 -5.42 -6.20 27.53
N ALA A 242 -6.21 -7.11 26.95
CA ALA A 242 -5.73 -8.02 25.91
C ALA A 242 -5.28 -7.27 24.65
N TRP A 243 -6.05 -6.26 24.22
CA TRP A 243 -5.68 -5.41 23.10
C TRP A 243 -4.35 -4.70 23.38
N ARG A 244 -4.24 -4.01 24.52
CA ARG A 244 -3.01 -3.33 24.94
C ARG A 244 -1.81 -4.27 24.99
N ARG A 245 -1.97 -5.47 25.56
CA ARG A 245 -0.89 -6.47 25.61
C ARG A 245 -0.45 -6.90 24.21
N ALA A 246 -1.39 -7.16 23.31
CA ALA A 246 -1.08 -7.52 21.93
C ALA A 246 -0.33 -6.39 21.19
N GLN A 247 -0.68 -5.13 21.44
CA GLN A 247 0.04 -3.97 20.91
C GLN A 247 1.47 -3.90 21.45
N LEU A 248 1.65 -4.04 22.77
CA LEU A 248 2.96 -3.99 23.42
C LEU A 248 3.89 -5.10 22.91
N LEU A 249 3.37 -6.31 22.73
CA LEU A 249 4.12 -7.43 22.15
C LEU A 249 4.50 -7.15 20.70
N GLY A 250 3.55 -6.67 19.89
CA GLY A 250 3.80 -6.26 18.50
C GLY A 250 4.85 -5.15 18.40
N ASP A 251 4.88 -4.21 19.35
CA ASP A 251 5.86 -3.13 19.40
C ASP A 251 7.29 -3.62 19.70
N THR A 252 7.47 -4.87 20.14
CA THR A 252 8.80 -5.52 20.26
C THR A 252 9.30 -6.14 18.97
N LEU A 253 8.50 -6.13 17.91
CA LEU A 253 8.85 -6.68 16.61
C LEU A 253 9.96 -5.87 15.94
N LYS A 254 11.02 -6.54 15.49
CA LYS A 254 12.06 -5.92 14.69
C LYS A 254 11.75 -6.02 13.19
N PRO A 255 12.15 -5.02 12.37
CA PRO A 255 11.92 -5.05 10.92
C PRO A 255 12.47 -6.30 10.23
N GLU A 256 13.65 -6.77 10.66
CA GLU A 256 14.33 -7.93 10.09
C GLU A 256 13.57 -9.23 10.41
N GLU A 257 12.99 -9.33 11.60
CA GLU A 257 12.20 -10.48 12.03
C GLU A 257 10.89 -10.60 11.24
N LEU A 258 10.25 -9.46 10.93
CA LEU A 258 9.06 -9.41 10.10
C LEU A 258 9.33 -9.86 8.65
N HIS A 259 10.56 -9.67 8.18
CA HIS A 259 10.96 -10.14 6.87
C HIS A 259 11.34 -11.62 6.90
N ASP A 260 12.23 -12.03 7.81
CA ASP A 260 12.97 -13.30 7.73
C ASP A 260 12.25 -14.50 8.35
N LEU A 261 11.40 -14.28 9.36
CA LEU A 261 10.65 -15.36 10.01
C LEU A 261 9.43 -15.76 9.19
N SER A 262 9.04 -17.03 9.23
CA SER A 262 7.71 -17.44 8.76
C SER A 262 6.61 -16.87 9.66
N SER A 263 5.39 -16.75 9.14
CA SER A 263 4.22 -16.30 9.92
C SER A 263 4.04 -17.14 11.19
N ARG A 264 4.27 -18.45 11.13
CA ARG A 264 4.16 -19.32 12.32
C ARG A 264 5.25 -19.05 13.36
N GLU A 265 6.48 -18.81 12.95
CA GLU A 265 7.59 -18.47 13.85
C GLU A 265 7.39 -17.10 14.48
N LEU A 266 6.95 -16.12 13.68
CA LEU A 266 6.64 -14.78 14.13
C LEU A 266 5.53 -14.77 15.18
N LEU A 267 4.43 -15.48 14.93
CA LEU A 267 3.32 -15.61 15.87
C LEU A 267 3.74 -16.29 17.17
N ARG A 268 4.53 -17.38 17.09
CA ARG A 268 5.06 -18.05 18.28
C ARG A 268 5.98 -17.12 19.09
N ARG A 269 6.76 -16.27 18.43
CA ARG A 269 7.68 -15.34 19.09
C ARG A 269 6.94 -14.17 19.75
N LEU A 270 5.91 -13.63 19.11
CA LEU A 270 5.17 -12.47 19.62
C LEU A 270 4.09 -12.85 20.63
N PHE A 271 3.36 -13.95 20.41
CA PHE A 271 2.13 -14.29 21.12
C PHE A 271 2.17 -15.72 21.67
N ALA A 272 3.32 -16.12 22.24
CA ALA A 272 3.54 -17.48 22.75
C ALA A 272 2.53 -17.93 23.82
N GLU A 273 2.00 -16.97 24.57
CA GLU A 273 1.06 -17.18 25.67
C GLU A 273 -0.41 -17.17 25.23
N ASP A 274 -0.68 -16.84 23.95
CA ASP A 274 -2.04 -16.76 23.41
C ASP A 274 -2.40 -18.00 22.58
N ASP A 275 -3.65 -18.44 22.69
CA ASP A 275 -4.21 -19.45 21.79
C ASP A 275 -4.61 -18.79 20.46
N LEU A 276 -3.81 -19.08 19.43
CA LEU A 276 -3.98 -18.51 18.10
C LEU A 276 -4.43 -19.56 17.09
N ARG A 277 -5.51 -19.25 16.38
CA ARG A 277 -5.93 -19.99 15.18
C ARG A 277 -5.33 -19.34 13.94
N LEU A 278 -4.40 -20.03 13.31
CA LEU A 278 -3.79 -19.67 12.02
C LEU A 278 -4.56 -20.34 10.87
N PHE A 279 -4.91 -19.56 9.84
CA PHE A 279 -5.62 -20.04 8.66
C PHE A 279 -4.68 -20.37 7.51
N GLU A 280 -5.20 -21.10 6.51
CA GLU A 280 -4.49 -21.35 5.26
C GLU A 280 -4.08 -20.05 4.56
N PRO A 281 -2.85 -19.97 4.02
CA PRO A 281 -2.38 -18.80 3.31
C PRO A 281 -3.19 -18.56 2.03
N SER A 282 -3.45 -17.28 1.75
CA SER A 282 -3.96 -16.84 0.45
C SER A 282 -2.80 -16.33 -0.40
N PRO A 283 -2.66 -16.75 -1.67
CA PRO A 283 -1.59 -16.27 -2.53
C PRO A 283 -1.79 -14.79 -2.88
N VAL A 284 -0.70 -14.03 -2.87
CA VAL A 284 -0.64 -12.63 -3.29
C VAL A 284 0.22 -12.57 -4.54
N PHE A 285 -0.19 -11.82 -5.56
CA PHE A 285 0.55 -11.81 -6.82
C PHE A 285 0.46 -10.45 -7.52
N PHE A 286 1.49 -10.12 -8.28
CA PHE A 286 1.45 -8.93 -9.12
C PHE A 286 0.38 -9.09 -10.22
N ARG A 287 -0.45 -8.06 -10.41
CA ARG A 287 -1.46 -8.05 -11.47
C ARG A 287 -1.64 -6.66 -12.05
N CYS A 288 -1.13 -6.44 -13.26
CA CYS A 288 -1.48 -5.28 -14.06
C CYS A 288 -2.82 -5.50 -14.78
N ARG A 289 -3.58 -4.41 -14.98
CA ARG A 289 -4.85 -4.42 -15.72
C ARG A 289 -4.74 -3.73 -17.10
N CYS A 290 -3.55 -3.35 -17.56
CA CYS A 290 -3.41 -2.74 -18.88
C CYS A 290 -3.85 -3.71 -19.98
N SER A 291 -4.46 -3.16 -21.04
CA SER A 291 -4.78 -3.90 -22.25
C SER A 291 -4.69 -2.95 -23.44
N HIS A 292 -4.59 -3.52 -24.64
CA HIS A 292 -4.60 -2.76 -25.88
C HIS A 292 -5.84 -1.85 -25.96
N ASP A 293 -7.03 -2.37 -25.63
CA ASP A 293 -8.29 -1.61 -25.68
C ASP A 293 -8.32 -0.40 -24.75
N ARG A 294 -7.69 -0.49 -23.57
CA ARG A 294 -7.60 0.67 -22.66
C ARG A 294 -6.66 1.73 -23.18
N VAL A 295 -5.53 1.31 -23.73
CA VAL A 295 -4.58 2.25 -24.35
C VAL A 295 -5.22 2.90 -25.58
N ALA A 296 -5.92 2.13 -26.40
CA ALA A 296 -6.72 2.64 -27.52
C ALA A 296 -7.78 3.65 -27.03
N GLY A 297 -8.52 3.34 -25.97
CA GLY A 297 -9.48 4.27 -25.37
C GLY A 297 -8.84 5.58 -24.89
N MET A 298 -7.65 5.51 -24.28
CA MET A 298 -6.86 6.68 -23.87
C MET A 298 -6.43 7.52 -25.09
N LEU A 299 -5.89 6.88 -26.13
CA LEU A 299 -5.50 7.56 -27.38
C LEU A 299 -6.70 8.23 -28.06
N ARG A 300 -7.89 7.61 -28.02
CA ARG A 300 -9.12 8.25 -28.52
C ARG A 300 -9.49 9.50 -27.73
N ALA A 301 -9.36 9.47 -26.41
CA ALA A 301 -9.66 10.61 -25.55
C ALA A 301 -8.67 11.77 -25.74
N LEU A 302 -7.42 11.47 -26.10
CA LEU A 302 -6.41 12.49 -26.44
C LEU A 302 -6.76 13.24 -27.73
N GLY A 303 -7.41 12.55 -28.68
CA GLY A 303 -7.91 13.14 -29.92
C GLY A 303 -7.05 12.82 -31.13
N ALA A 304 -7.68 12.82 -32.31
CA ALA A 304 -7.06 12.33 -33.53
C ALA A 304 -5.90 13.21 -34.04
N GLU A 305 -5.98 14.52 -33.83
CA GLU A 305 -4.92 15.45 -34.26
C GLU A 305 -3.62 15.21 -33.48
N GLU A 306 -3.71 15.11 -32.15
CA GLU A 306 -2.55 14.88 -31.28
C GLU A 306 -1.91 13.51 -31.51
N VAL A 307 -2.71 12.46 -31.71
CA VAL A 307 -2.16 11.13 -31.99
C VAL A 307 -1.48 11.09 -33.36
N ARG A 308 -2.02 11.78 -34.37
CA ARG A 308 -1.42 11.85 -35.71
C ARG A 308 -0.17 12.74 -35.74
N SER A 309 -0.08 13.79 -34.93
CA SER A 309 1.13 14.62 -34.85
C SER A 309 2.30 13.79 -34.29
N VAL A 310 2.08 13.04 -33.21
CA VAL A 310 3.08 12.10 -32.65
C VAL A 310 3.49 11.05 -33.69
N LEU A 311 2.54 10.48 -34.43
CA LEU A 311 2.83 9.52 -35.50
C LEU A 311 3.68 10.13 -36.62
N ALA A 312 3.40 11.37 -37.03
CA ALA A 312 4.15 12.06 -38.08
C ALA A 312 5.59 12.37 -37.65
N GLU A 313 5.80 12.69 -36.38
CA GLU A 313 7.13 12.99 -35.83
C GLU A 313 7.96 11.73 -35.53
N GLN A 314 7.34 10.69 -34.98
CA GLN A 314 8.05 9.53 -34.43
C GLN A 314 7.90 8.26 -35.28
N GLY A 315 7.06 8.27 -36.31
CA GLY A 315 6.76 7.12 -37.19
C GLY A 315 5.90 6.01 -36.57
N GLN A 316 5.74 6.02 -35.24
CA GLN A 316 4.87 5.13 -34.47
C GLN A 316 4.43 5.84 -33.18
N VAL A 317 3.27 5.45 -32.65
CA VAL A 317 2.82 5.88 -31.32
C VAL A 317 3.12 4.77 -30.33
N GLU A 318 4.00 5.02 -29.35
CA GLU A 318 4.32 4.08 -28.28
C GLU A 318 3.80 4.60 -26.93
N VAL A 319 3.02 3.78 -26.24
CA VAL A 319 2.53 4.05 -24.88
C VAL A 319 3.03 2.96 -23.94
N CYS A 320 3.80 3.34 -22.93
CA CYS A 320 4.24 2.43 -21.88
C CYS A 320 3.28 2.47 -20.70
N CYS A 321 2.83 1.31 -20.22
CA CYS A 321 1.98 1.24 -19.05
C CYS A 321 2.74 1.63 -17.78
N ASP A 322 2.24 2.62 -17.04
CA ASP A 322 2.93 3.07 -15.82
C ASP A 322 3.09 2.00 -14.72
N PHE A 323 2.28 0.94 -14.70
CA PHE A 323 2.34 -0.09 -13.64
C PHE A 323 3.23 -1.28 -13.99
N CYS A 324 3.34 -1.65 -15.27
CA CYS A 324 4.05 -2.86 -15.70
C CYS A 324 5.07 -2.61 -16.81
N ASN A 325 5.23 -1.36 -17.22
CA ASN A 325 6.10 -0.91 -18.32
C ASN A 325 5.91 -1.62 -19.67
N ARG A 326 4.83 -2.40 -19.85
CA ARG A 326 4.49 -2.98 -21.14
C ARG A 326 4.28 -1.85 -22.16
N ALA A 327 5.05 -1.90 -23.24
CA ALA A 327 4.91 -1.01 -24.39
C ALA A 327 3.77 -1.47 -25.29
N TYR A 328 2.90 -0.54 -25.67
CA TYR A 328 1.84 -0.70 -26.67
C TYR A 328 2.19 0.20 -27.84
N ARG A 329 2.35 -0.40 -29.03
CA ARG A 329 2.71 0.31 -30.26
C ARG A 329 1.53 0.34 -31.20
N PHE A 330 1.28 1.50 -31.79
CA PHE A 330 0.27 1.74 -32.80
C PHE A 330 0.98 2.31 -34.03
N ASP A 331 0.90 1.58 -35.14
CA ASP A 331 1.39 2.08 -36.43
C ASP A 331 0.36 2.97 -37.13
N ALA A 332 0.66 3.44 -38.34
CA ALA A 332 -0.24 4.29 -39.10
C ALA A 332 -1.60 3.63 -39.40
N VAL A 333 -1.62 2.31 -39.63
CA VAL A 333 -2.85 1.56 -39.90
C VAL A 333 -3.68 1.45 -38.63
N ASP A 334 -3.05 1.18 -37.49
CA ASP A 334 -3.72 1.11 -36.20
C ASP A 334 -4.33 2.45 -35.78
N VAL A 335 -3.60 3.56 -35.99
CA VAL A 335 -4.08 4.92 -35.70
C VAL A 335 -5.28 5.28 -36.58
N GLU A 336 -5.23 5.00 -37.88
CA GLU A 336 -6.41 5.28 -38.74
C GLU A 336 -7.61 4.38 -38.37
N ARG A 337 -7.39 3.11 -38.04
CA ARG A 337 -8.47 2.24 -37.52
C ARG A 337 -9.05 2.75 -36.20
N LEU A 338 -8.21 3.32 -35.34
CA LEU A 338 -8.62 3.83 -34.03
C LEU A 338 -9.68 4.94 -34.14
N PHE A 339 -9.55 5.78 -35.17
CA PHE A 339 -10.40 6.95 -35.42
C PHE A 339 -11.38 6.80 -36.59
N ALA A 340 -11.26 5.75 -37.43
CA ALA A 340 -12.24 5.44 -38.46
C ALA A 340 -13.55 4.89 -37.89
N ALA A 341 -13.52 4.29 -36.70
CA ALA A 341 -14.72 3.90 -35.96
C ALA A 341 -15.27 5.12 -35.18
N GLY A 342 -16.37 5.70 -35.66
CA GLY A 342 -17.18 6.63 -34.86
C GLY A 342 -17.63 6.00 -33.52
N PRO A 343 -18.15 6.78 -32.57
CA PRO A 343 -18.40 6.32 -31.20
C PRO A 343 -19.26 5.06 -31.22
N SER A 344 -18.69 3.95 -30.77
CA SER A 344 -19.47 2.74 -30.50
C SER A 344 -20.32 3.02 -29.26
N PRO A 345 -21.66 2.99 -29.36
CA PRO A 345 -22.50 3.12 -28.17
C PRO A 345 -22.28 1.88 -27.31
N ALA A 346 -21.87 2.10 -26.07
CA ALA A 346 -21.91 1.08 -25.05
C ALA A 346 -23.38 0.76 -24.72
N GLY A 347 -23.75 -0.52 -24.84
CA GLY A 347 -24.88 -1.12 -24.12
C GLY A 347 -26.01 -1.69 -24.99
N GLY A 348 -26.30 -2.98 -24.81
CA GLY A 348 -27.65 -3.53 -24.97
C GLY A 348 -27.85 -4.68 -25.96
N GLU A 349 -27.84 -5.91 -25.41
CA GLU A 349 -28.71 -7.06 -25.73
C GLU A 349 -28.68 -7.82 -27.08
N THR A 350 -28.30 -9.11 -26.95
CA THR A 350 -28.89 -10.35 -27.53
C THR A 350 -28.78 -10.60 -29.05
N LEU A 351 -28.67 -11.83 -29.60
CA LEU A 351 -28.98 -13.21 -29.20
C LEU A 351 -28.23 -14.17 -30.17
N HIS A 352 -27.72 -15.31 -29.68
CA HIS A 352 -28.04 -16.68 -30.15
C HIS A 352 -27.28 -17.74 -29.34
#